data_AF-K1SP40-F1
#
_entry.id   AF-K1SP40-F1
#
_cell.length_a   1.000
_cell.length_b   1.000
_cell.length_c   1.000
_cell.angle_alpha   90.00
_cell.angle_beta   90.00
_cell.angle_gamma   90.00
#
_symmetry.space_group_name_H-M   'P 1'
#
loop_
_entity.id
_entity.type
_entity.pdbx_description
1 polymer ?
#
loop_
_entity_poly.entity_id
_entity_poly.type
_entity_poly.pdbx_seq_one_letter_code
_entity_poly.pdbx_strand_id
1 'polypeptide(L)'
;MSEDKELKQWKEKLFYQPKNGYDRIDAEQAGEIFAYAEGYKQFLNAARTEREAVKEAIRMAEAEGFVPYTFGMELQPGSKVYVNNRGKALMLAVLGQQPLDHGCVIAGAHIDSPRLDLKQTPMYEDSE
;
A
#
# COMPACT_ATOMS: atom_id res chain seq x y z
N MET A 1 -18.71 12.29 45.00
CA MET A 1 -19.75 11.91 44.00
C MET A 1 -19.57 12.61 42.65
N SER A 2 -19.01 13.84 42.57
CA SER A 2 -18.70 14.51 41.29
C SER A 2 -17.34 14.11 40.70
N GLU A 3 -16.30 13.99 41.53
CA GLU A 3 -14.92 13.73 41.10
C GLU A 3 -14.75 12.36 40.41
N ASP A 4 -15.37 11.29 40.92
CA ASP A 4 -15.33 9.97 40.26
C ASP A 4 -15.99 9.96 38.88
N LYS A 5 -16.99 10.82 38.68
CA LYS A 5 -17.73 10.95 37.42
C LYS A 5 -16.89 11.70 36.38
N GLU A 6 -16.18 12.74 36.81
CA GLU A 6 -15.18 13.44 36.00
C GLU A 6 -14.00 12.53 35.65
N LEU A 7 -13.45 11.79 36.61
CA LEU A 7 -12.34 10.87 36.38
C LEU A 7 -12.70 9.78 35.39
N LYS A 8 -13.94 9.26 35.46
CA LYS A 8 -14.46 8.28 34.49
C LYS A 8 -14.58 8.89 33.08
N GLN A 9 -15.08 10.13 32.97
CA GLN A 9 -15.14 10.85 31.70
C GLN A 9 -13.76 11.06 31.08
N TRP A 10 -12.76 11.43 31.89
CA TRP A 10 -11.39 11.63 31.41
C TRP A 10 -10.73 10.33 30.97
N LYS A 11 -10.95 9.23 31.69
CA LYS A 11 -10.49 7.91 31.26
C LYS A 11 -11.11 7.51 29.93
N GLU A 12 -12.41 7.75 29.74
CA GLU A 12 -13.07 7.45 28.45
C GLU A 12 -12.52 8.29 27.29
N LYS A 13 -12.15 9.56 27.55
CA LYS A 13 -11.60 10.45 26.52
C LYS A 13 -10.13 10.22 26.19
N LEU A 14 -9.31 9.91 27.20
CA LEU A 14 -7.86 9.86 27.07
C LEU A 14 -7.32 8.46 26.84
N PHE A 15 -8.02 7.43 27.31
CA PHE A 15 -7.51 6.06 27.23
C PHE A 15 -7.97 5.41 25.95
N TYR A 16 -7.06 4.65 25.35
CA TYR A 16 -7.39 3.82 24.21
C TYR A 16 -8.47 2.80 24.61
N GLN A 17 -9.61 2.85 23.91
CA GLN A 17 -10.67 1.88 24.06
C GLN A 17 -10.60 0.91 22.87
N PRO A 18 -10.31 -0.38 23.08
CA PRO A 18 -10.40 -1.37 22.02
C PRO A 18 -11.88 -1.61 21.72
N LYS A 19 -12.38 -1.02 20.64
CA LYS A 19 -13.71 -1.34 20.08
C LYS A 19 -13.53 -1.87 18.67
N ASN A 20 -14.46 -2.70 18.21
CA ASN A 20 -14.42 -3.18 16.84
C ASN A 20 -14.58 -1.98 15.87
N GLY A 21 -13.88 -2.02 14.74
CA GLY A 21 -14.04 -1.00 13.69
C GLY A 21 -15.47 -0.93 13.17
N TYR A 22 -16.15 -2.08 13.04
CA TYR A 22 -17.55 -2.16 12.60
C TYR A 22 -18.52 -1.49 13.57
N ASP A 23 -18.20 -1.42 14.87
CA ASP A 23 -19.04 -0.74 15.87
C ASP A 23 -18.91 0.80 15.79
N ARG A 24 -17.97 1.30 14.98
CA ARG A 24 -17.63 2.73 14.87
C ARG A 24 -17.98 3.33 13.52
N ILE A 25 -18.33 2.50 12.54
CA ILE A 25 -18.67 2.96 11.19
C ILE A 25 -20.18 3.06 11.03
N ASP A 26 -20.63 4.08 10.32
CA ASP A 26 -22.01 4.18 9.88
C ASP A 26 -22.22 3.44 8.53
N ALA A 27 -23.47 3.44 8.05
CA ALA A 27 -23.83 2.76 6.82
C ALA A 27 -23.20 3.38 5.56
N GLU A 28 -22.94 4.68 5.57
CA GLU A 28 -22.31 5.39 4.44
C GLU A 28 -20.83 5.01 4.35
N GLN A 29 -20.12 5.09 5.48
CA GLN A 29 -18.72 4.67 5.60
C GLN A 29 -18.54 3.19 5.26
N ALA A 30 -19.48 2.33 5.66
CA ALA A 30 -19.46 0.92 5.26
C ALA A 30 -19.54 0.78 3.73
N GLY A 31 -20.40 1.56 3.07
CA GLY A 31 -20.50 1.60 1.60
C GLY A 31 -19.19 2.00 0.93
N GLU A 32 -18.51 3.04 1.43
CA GLU A 32 -17.20 3.48 0.93
C GLU A 32 -16.11 2.41 1.07
N ILE A 33 -16.08 1.72 2.23
CA ILE A 33 -15.13 0.62 2.50
C ILE A 33 -15.33 -0.52 1.49
N PHE A 34 -16.57 -0.91 1.22
CA PHE A 34 -16.85 -1.96 0.24
C PHE A 34 -16.51 -1.52 -1.19
N ALA A 35 -16.78 -0.27 -1.55
CA ALA A 35 -16.40 0.27 -2.86
C ALA A 35 -14.87 0.25 -3.05
N TYR A 36 -14.11 0.64 -2.03
CA TYR A 36 -12.65 0.53 -2.03
C TYR A 36 -12.18 -0.93 -2.16
N ALA A 37 -12.83 -1.85 -1.44
CA ALA A 37 -12.49 -3.27 -1.46
C ALA A 37 -12.69 -3.91 -2.85
N GLU A 38 -13.64 -3.43 -3.66
CA GLU A 38 -13.81 -3.91 -5.04
C GLU A 38 -12.59 -3.57 -5.91
N GLY A 39 -12.05 -2.34 -5.81
CA GLY A 39 -10.81 -1.97 -6.49
C GLY A 39 -9.62 -2.81 -6.02
N TYR A 40 -9.55 -3.09 -4.71
CA TYR A 40 -8.52 -3.97 -4.15
C TYR A 40 -8.60 -5.40 -4.71
N LYS A 41 -9.80 -5.98 -4.81
CA LYS A 41 -9.99 -7.32 -5.43
C LYS A 41 -9.53 -7.34 -6.88
N GLN A 42 -9.83 -6.29 -7.65
CA GLN A 42 -9.39 -6.18 -9.04
C GLN A 42 -7.87 -6.14 -9.15
N PHE A 43 -7.20 -5.37 -8.28
CA PHE A 43 -5.74 -5.35 -8.20
C PHE A 43 -5.17 -6.75 -7.92
N LEU A 44 -5.68 -7.44 -6.88
CA LEU A 44 -5.24 -8.78 -6.53
C LEU A 44 -5.41 -9.80 -7.67
N ASN A 45 -6.51 -9.69 -8.42
CA ASN A 45 -6.74 -10.58 -9.57
C ASN A 45 -5.70 -10.40 -10.68
N ALA A 46 -5.23 -9.16 -10.88
CA ALA A 46 -4.23 -8.81 -11.88
C ALA A 46 -2.78 -9.01 -11.40
N ALA A 47 -2.53 -8.98 -10.09
CA ALA A 47 -1.20 -8.92 -9.47
C ALA A 47 -0.82 -10.21 -8.72
N ARG A 48 -0.77 -11.36 -9.41
CA ARG A 48 -0.55 -12.67 -8.76
C ARG A 48 0.92 -12.99 -8.51
N THR A 49 1.81 -12.38 -9.27
CA THR A 49 3.27 -12.48 -9.13
C THR A 49 3.87 -11.10 -8.87
N GLU A 50 5.09 -11.06 -8.34
CA GLU A 50 5.83 -9.81 -8.10
C GLU A 50 5.96 -8.97 -9.37
N ARG A 51 6.09 -9.63 -10.54
CA ARG A 51 6.22 -8.96 -11.83
C ARG A 51 4.92 -8.33 -12.29
N GLU A 52 3.82 -9.04 -12.11
CA GLU A 52 2.48 -8.53 -12.42
C GLU A 52 2.08 -7.41 -11.46
N ALA A 53 2.41 -7.55 -10.17
CA ALA A 53 2.18 -6.53 -9.16
C ALA A 53 2.91 -5.23 -9.49
N VAL A 54 4.20 -5.28 -9.86
CA VAL A 54 4.93 -4.08 -10.30
C VAL A 54 4.31 -3.48 -11.54
N LYS A 55 3.95 -4.29 -12.53
CA LYS A 55 3.34 -3.81 -13.78
C LYS A 55 2.01 -3.09 -13.52
N GLU A 56 1.14 -3.67 -12.71
CA GLU A 56 -0.16 -3.09 -12.40
C GLU A 56 -0.03 -1.84 -11.52
N ALA A 57 0.88 -1.85 -10.54
CA ALA A 57 1.16 -0.68 -9.72
C ALA A 57 1.72 0.50 -10.54
N ILE A 58 2.59 0.26 -11.53
CA ILE A 58 3.05 1.31 -12.44
C ILE A 58 1.88 1.86 -13.27
N ARG A 59 1.03 0.99 -13.83
CA ARG A 59 -0.16 1.42 -14.60
C ARG A 59 -1.07 2.34 -13.78
N MET A 60 -1.32 1.98 -12.52
CA MET A 60 -2.11 2.80 -11.60
C MET A 60 -1.40 4.10 -11.23
N ALA A 61 -0.10 4.05 -10.94
CA ALA A 61 0.68 5.23 -10.59
C ALA A 61 0.76 6.24 -11.73
N GLU A 62 0.97 5.80 -12.97
CA GLU A 62 1.01 6.67 -14.14
C GLU A 62 -0.36 7.33 -14.41
N ALA A 63 -1.46 6.62 -14.16
CA ALA A 63 -2.81 7.21 -14.23
C ALA A 63 -2.99 8.34 -13.19
N GLU A 64 -2.28 8.28 -12.06
CA GLU A 64 -2.27 9.30 -11.00
C GLU A 64 -1.17 10.37 -11.19
N GLY A 65 -0.51 10.39 -12.36
CA GLY A 65 0.48 11.38 -12.74
C GLY A 65 1.90 11.12 -12.23
N PHE A 66 2.21 9.89 -11.79
CA PHE A 66 3.59 9.52 -11.52
C PHE A 66 4.37 9.33 -12.82
N VAL A 67 5.66 9.68 -12.79
CA VAL A 67 6.57 9.51 -13.92
C VAL A 67 7.83 8.72 -13.53
N PRO A 68 8.47 7.99 -14.45
CA PRO A 68 9.70 7.27 -14.14
C PRO A 68 10.83 8.26 -13.79
N TYR A 69 11.46 8.05 -12.64
CA TYR A 69 12.63 8.82 -12.24
C TYR A 69 13.83 8.46 -13.11
N THR A 70 14.54 9.49 -13.56
CA THR A 70 15.85 9.36 -14.21
C THR A 70 16.90 10.08 -13.38
N PHE A 71 18.11 9.51 -13.31
CA PHE A 71 19.18 10.11 -12.51
C PHE A 71 19.52 11.50 -13.03
N GLY A 72 19.52 12.50 -12.15
CA GLY A 72 19.76 13.91 -12.51
C GLY A 72 18.51 14.66 -12.96
N MET A 73 17.33 14.04 -12.93
CA MET A 73 16.05 14.71 -13.16
C MET A 73 15.82 15.82 -12.12
N GLU A 74 15.33 16.97 -12.57
CA GLU A 74 14.91 18.04 -11.67
C GLU A 74 13.65 17.62 -10.92
N LEU A 75 13.66 17.80 -9.59
CA LEU A 75 12.56 17.43 -8.71
C LEU A 75 12.10 18.65 -7.94
N GLN A 76 10.80 18.93 -8.02
CA GLN A 76 10.16 20.03 -7.29
C GLN A 76 9.15 19.47 -6.27
N PRO A 77 8.83 20.22 -5.20
CA PRO A 77 7.75 19.84 -4.29
C PRO A 77 6.46 19.50 -5.05
N GLY A 78 5.83 18.38 -4.69
CA GLY A 78 4.65 17.82 -5.36
C GLY A 78 4.96 16.91 -6.55
N SER A 79 6.22 16.82 -7.00
CA SER A 79 6.59 15.88 -8.08
C SER A 79 6.33 14.44 -7.63
N LYS A 80 5.70 13.67 -8.51
CA LYS A 80 5.35 12.26 -8.30
C LYS A 80 6.25 11.40 -9.18
N VAL A 81 7.15 10.64 -8.57
CA VAL A 81 8.13 9.84 -9.32
C VAL A 81 8.15 8.39 -8.87
N TYR A 82 8.55 7.49 -9.77
CA TYR A 82 8.73 6.08 -9.43
C TYR A 82 10.04 5.50 -9.97
N VAL A 83 10.57 4.48 -9.30
CA VAL A 83 11.71 3.68 -9.77
C VAL A 83 11.29 2.23 -9.85
N ASN A 84 11.37 1.66 -11.05
CA ASN A 84 11.16 0.24 -11.28
C ASN A 84 12.49 -0.51 -11.21
N ASN A 85 12.64 -1.40 -10.22
CA ASN A 85 13.79 -2.28 -10.11
C ASN A 85 13.52 -3.63 -10.78
N ARG A 86 13.97 -3.75 -12.05
CA ARG A 86 13.95 -5.00 -12.85
C ARG A 86 12.57 -5.66 -12.98
N GLY A 87 11.50 -4.89 -12.81
CA GLY A 87 10.12 -5.39 -12.82
C GLY A 87 9.80 -6.29 -11.63
N LYS A 88 10.51 -6.18 -10.50
CA LYS A 88 10.28 -7.01 -9.30
C LYS A 88 10.13 -6.22 -8.00
N ALA A 89 10.55 -4.97 -7.99
CA ALA A 89 10.27 -4.05 -6.90
C ALA A 89 9.99 -2.65 -7.47
N LEU A 90 9.17 -1.89 -6.76
CA LEU A 90 8.76 -0.55 -7.15
C LEU A 90 8.94 0.38 -5.96
N MET A 91 9.58 1.53 -6.20
CA MET A 91 9.61 2.64 -5.25
C MET A 91 8.80 3.79 -5.83
N LEU A 92 7.92 4.37 -5.02
CA LEU A 92 7.08 5.51 -5.37
C LEU A 92 7.41 6.64 -4.40
N ALA A 93 7.56 7.86 -4.90
CA ALA A 93 7.85 9.03 -4.07
C ALA A 93 7.02 10.23 -4.51
N VAL A 94 6.54 10.98 -3.53
CA VAL A 94 5.97 12.31 -3.71
C VAL A 94 6.86 13.28 -2.94
N LEU A 95 7.47 14.24 -3.64
CA LEU A 95 8.39 15.17 -2.97
C LEU A 95 7.63 16.17 -2.10
N GLY A 96 8.04 16.28 -0.84
CA GLY A 96 7.52 17.26 0.11
C GLY A 96 8.10 18.66 -0.12
N GLN A 97 7.68 19.61 0.70
CA GLN A 97 8.21 20.97 0.68
C GLN A 97 9.55 21.11 1.41
N GLN A 98 9.78 20.27 2.43
CA GLN A 98 11.02 20.26 3.20
C GLN A 98 12.09 19.42 2.51
N PRO A 99 13.38 19.78 2.66
CA PRO A 99 14.47 18.97 2.14
C PRO A 99 14.55 17.62 2.87
N LEU A 100 15.18 16.64 2.21
CA LEU A 100 15.19 15.24 2.65
C LEU A 100 15.94 15.01 3.98
N ASP A 101 16.79 15.96 4.40
CA ASP A 101 17.48 15.97 5.69
C ASP A 101 16.53 16.18 6.88
N HIS A 102 15.32 16.68 6.65
CA HIS A 102 14.24 16.67 7.64
C HIS A 102 13.51 15.32 7.77
N GLY A 103 13.91 14.34 6.95
CA GLY A 103 13.37 12.98 6.95
C GLY A 103 12.29 12.74 5.90
N CYS A 104 11.69 11.55 5.96
CA CYS A 104 10.62 11.14 5.07
C CYS A 104 9.67 10.14 5.76
N VAL A 105 8.45 10.04 5.24
CA VAL A 105 7.48 9.03 5.67
C VAL A 105 7.58 7.84 4.71
N ILE A 106 7.99 6.69 5.22
CA ILE A 106 8.19 5.47 4.43
C ILE A 106 7.14 4.44 4.83
N ALA A 107 6.36 3.98 3.86
CA ALA A 107 5.55 2.78 3.96
C ALA A 107 6.19 1.68 3.11
N GLY A 108 6.46 0.53 3.73
CA GLY A 108 7.06 -0.63 3.08
C GLY A 108 6.11 -1.82 3.08
N ALA A 109 6.07 -2.54 1.97
CA ALA A 109 5.37 -3.81 1.83
C ALA A 109 6.18 -4.73 0.90
N HIS A 110 5.93 -6.04 0.98
CA HIS A 110 6.46 -7.01 0.03
C HIS A 110 5.33 -7.46 -0.91
N ILE A 111 5.68 -7.77 -2.16
CA ILE A 111 4.73 -8.08 -3.23
C ILE A 111 4.95 -9.47 -3.83
N ASP A 112 5.98 -10.19 -3.36
CA ASP A 112 6.14 -11.60 -3.61
C ASP A 112 5.15 -12.39 -2.75
N SER A 113 4.61 -13.46 -3.34
CA SER A 113 3.71 -14.39 -2.67
C SER A 113 4.23 -15.81 -2.87
N PRO A 114 4.00 -16.72 -1.90
CA PRO A 114 4.36 -18.12 -2.06
C PRO A 114 3.80 -18.69 -3.37
N ARG A 115 4.66 -19.36 -4.13
CA ARG A 115 4.29 -19.98 -5.41
C ARG A 115 5.16 -21.21 -5.70
N LEU A 116 4.74 -21.97 -6.71
CA LEU A 116 5.54 -23.03 -7.28
C LEU A 116 6.24 -22.51 -8.54
N ASP A 117 7.56 -22.47 -8.50
CA ASP A 117 8.39 -22.17 -9.67
C ASP A 117 8.82 -23.48 -10.34
N LEU A 118 8.78 -23.48 -11.66
CA LEU A 118 9.28 -24.60 -12.45
C LEU A 118 10.81 -24.71 -12.30
N LYS A 119 11.31 -25.95 -12.20
CA LYS A 119 12.75 -26.22 -12.33
C LYS A 119 13.25 -25.79 -13.72
N GLN A 120 14.56 -25.60 -13.85
CA GLN A 120 15.16 -25.20 -15.14
C GLN A 120 14.79 -26.16 -16.28
N THR A 121 14.73 -27.47 -15.99
CA THR A 121 14.21 -28.49 -16.90
C THR A 121 12.98 -29.14 -16.25
N PRO A 122 11.77 -28.63 -16.51
CA PRO A 122 10.57 -29.05 -15.78
C PRO A 122 9.87 -30.26 -16.39
N MET A 123 10.07 -30.51 -17.68
CA MET A 123 9.38 -31.55 -18.43
C MET A 123 10.20 -32.83 -18.43
N TYR A 124 9.65 -33.88 -17.84
CA TYR A 124 10.15 -35.24 -17.91
C TYR A 124 8.97 -36.22 -17.74
N GLU A 125 9.16 -37.43 -18.24
CA GLU A 125 8.27 -38.57 -18.02
C GLU A 125 9.11 -39.66 -17.38
N ASP A 126 8.70 -40.17 -16.22
CA ASP A 126 9.50 -41.09 -15.41
C ASP A 126 9.22 -42.57 -15.75
N SER A 127 8.16 -42.84 -16.51
CA SER A 127 7.70 -44.21 -16.79
C SER A 127 7.39 -44.40 -18.27
N GLU A 128 8.38 -44.91 -19.01
CA GLU A 128 8.17 -45.98 -19.99
C GLU A 128 8.68 -47.30 -19.40
#